data_AF-A0A7Y0YXV2-F1
#
_entry.id   AF-A0A7Y0YXV2-F1
#
_cell.length_a   1.000
_cell.length_b   1.000
_cell.length_c   1.000
_cell.angle_alpha   90.00
_cell.angle_beta   90.00
_cell.angle_gamma   90.00
#
_symmetry.space_group_name_H-M   'P 1'
#
loop_
_entity.id
_entity.type
_entity.pdbx_description
1 polymer ?
#
loop_
_entity_poly.entity_id
_entity_poly.type
_entity_poly.pdbx_seq_one_letter_code
_entity_poly.pdbx_strand_id
1 'polypeptide(L)' 'MKCNEFKRWLLAQGVEVSKTAKGSHFKIYFNGKQTTLPNHGAKEMAEGTRKAIIKQLGLKD' A
#
# COMPACT_ATOMS: atom_id res chain seq x y z
N MET A 1 -1.70 -1.61 12.19
CA MET A 1 -0.98 -2.56 11.32
C MET A 1 0.32 -1.93 10.86
N LYS A 2 1.41 -2.69 10.80
CA LYS A 2 2.72 -2.20 10.33
C LYS A 2 2.73 -2.03 8.82
N CYS A 3 3.53 -1.08 8.32
CA CYS A 3 3.65 -0.84 6.88
C CYS A 3 4.06 -2.11 6.09
N ASN A 4 4.98 -2.92 6.63
CA ASN A 4 5.40 -4.18 5.99
C ASN A 4 4.29 -5.25 5.96
N GLU A 5 3.45 -5.31 6.99
CA GLU A 5 2.30 -6.23 7.02
C GLU A 5 1.28 -5.82 5.96
N PHE A 6 0.99 -4.53 5.87
CA PHE A 6 0.07 -4.03 4.86
C PHE A 6 0.59 -4.26 3.44
N LYS A 7 1.90 -4.05 3.22
CA LYS A 7 2.54 -4.36 1.94
C LYS A 7 2.35 -5.83 1.55
N ARG A 8 2.53 -6.77 2.48
CA ARG A 8 2.31 -8.20 2.22
C ARG A 8 0.86 -8.51 1.91
N TRP A 9 -0.07 -7.89 2.63
CA TRP A 9 -1.51 -8.03 2.36
C TRP A 9 -1.87 -7.52 0.96
N LEU A 10 -1.38 -6.33 0.56
CA LEU A 10 -1.59 -5.77 -0.78
C LEU A 10 -1.07 -6.71 -1.87
N LEU A 11 0.15 -7.25 -1.71
CA LEU A 11 0.72 -8.23 -2.64
C LEU A 11 -0.15 -9.49 -2.77
N ALA A 12 -0.72 -9.97 -1.66
CA ALA A 12 -1.63 -11.13 -1.68
C ALA A 12 -2.95 -10.84 -2.41
N GLN A 13 -3.38 -9.58 -2.49
CA GLN A 13 -4.54 -9.15 -3.30
C GLN A 13 -4.19 -8.97 -4.79
N GLY A 14 -2.94 -9.19 -5.20
CA GLY A 14 -2.47 -8.95 -6.57
C GLY A 14 -2.13 -7.49 -6.87
N VAL A 15 -1.96 -6.65 -5.85
CA VAL A 15 -1.48 -5.27 -6.03
C VAL A 15 0.01 -5.30 -6.40
N GLU A 16 0.37 -4.61 -7.48
CA GLU A 16 1.75 -4.48 -7.91
C GLU A 16 2.43 -3.33 -7.16
N VAL A 17 3.62 -3.58 -6.61
CA VAL A 17 4.42 -2.56 -5.92
C VAL A 17 5.65 -2.23 -6.76
N SER A 18 5.95 -0.94 -6.93
CA SER A 18 7.11 -0.49 -7.69
C SER A 18 8.41 -1.10 -7.14
N LYS A 19 9.30 -1.51 -8.04
CA LYS A 19 10.61 -2.10 -7.69
C LYS A 19 11.47 -1.17 -6.84
N THR A 20 11.35 0.14 -7.08
CA THR A 20 12.08 1.18 -6.37
C THR A 20 11.11 2.08 -5.60
N ALA A 21 11.47 2.44 -4.36
CA ALA A 21 10.78 3.49 -3.61
C ALA A 21 11.27 4.87 -4.08
N LYS A 22 10.38 5.85 -4.12
CA LYS A 22 10.75 7.26 -4.26
C LYS A 22 10.72 7.88 -2.86
N GLY A 23 11.89 7.94 -2.21
CA GLY A 23 11.99 8.36 -0.81
C GLY A 23 11.27 7.39 0.12
N SER A 24 10.44 7.91 1.02
CA SER A 24 9.68 7.13 2.00
C SER A 24 8.40 6.49 1.45
N HIS A 25 8.22 6.39 0.12
CA HIS A 25 6.99 5.84 -0.47
C HIS A 25 7.26 4.92 -1.67
N PHE A 26 6.48 3.85 -1.80
CA PHE A 26 6.35 3.07 -3.04
C PHE A 26 5.17 3.57 -3.86
N LYS A 27 5.24 3.44 -5.19
CA LYS A 27 4.03 3.50 -6.03
C LYS A 27 3.42 2.11 -6.07
N ILE A 28 2.10 2.04 -5.99
CA ILE A 28 1.36 0.78 -6.07
C ILE A 28 0.24 0.88 -7.10
N TYR A 29 -0.05 -0.24 -7.76
CA TYR A 29 -0.93 -0.32 -8.91
C TYR A 29 -1.88 -1.51 -8.79
N PHE A 30 -3.14 -1.29 -9.15
CA PHE A 30 -4.14 -2.36 -9.17
C PHE A 30 -5.27 -2.00 -10.13
N ASN A 31 -5.57 -2.87 -11.09
CA ASN A 31 -6.68 -2.69 -12.06
C ASN A 31 -6.75 -1.29 -12.70
N GLY A 32 -5.61 -0.77 -13.17
CA GLY A 32 -5.51 0.56 -13.79
C GLY A 32 -5.56 1.74 -12.82
N LYS A 33 -5.71 1.50 -11.51
CA LYS A 33 -5.63 2.51 -10.45
C LYS A 33 -4.23 2.55 -9.85
N GLN A 34 -3.85 3.70 -9.31
CA GLN A 34 -2.56 3.89 -8.63
C GLN A 34 -2.72 4.72 -7.35
N THR A 35 -1.84 4.46 -6.39
CA THR A 35 -1.63 5.33 -5.22
C THR A 35 -0.22 5.15 -4.66
N THR A 36 0.06 5.70 -3.48
CA THR A 36 1.34 5.58 -2.79
C THR A 36 1.21 4.79 -1.49
N LEU A 37 2.21 3.96 -1.21
CA LEU A 37 2.34 3.21 0.03
C LEU A 37 3.51 3.76 0.86
N PRO A 38 3.30 4.17 2.12
CA PRO A 38 4.40 4.54 3.01
C PRO A 38 5.37 3.36 3.23
N ASN A 39 6.67 3.63 3.07
CA ASN A 39 7.78 2.70 3.26
C ASN A 39 8.50 2.97 4.60
N HIS A 40 7.80 2.75 5.72
CA HIS A 40 8.33 2.99 7.07
C HIS A 40 8.58 1.67 7.84
N GLY A 41 8.73 0.56 7.11
CA GLY A 41 9.10 -0.75 7.67
C GLY A 41 8.13 -1.25 8.74
N ALA A 42 8.63 -1.34 9.97
CA ALA A 42 7.89 -1.86 11.14
C ALA A 42 7.05 -0.80 11.87
N LYS A 43 7.02 0.46 11.40
CA LYS A 43 6.20 1.50 12.01
C LYS A 43 4.71 1.23 11.77
N GLU A 44 3.91 1.48 12.80
CA GLU A 44 2.45 1.46 12.71
C GLU A 44 1.94 2.47 11.69
N MET A 45 1.02 2.01 10.84
CA MET A 45 0.29 2.85 9.89
C MET A 45 -1.00 3.33 10.53
N ALA A 46 -1.32 4.61 10.31
CA ALA A 46 -2.62 5.15 10.71
C ALA A 46 -3.75 4.46 9.95
N GLU A 47 -4.80 4.08 10.66
CA GLU A 47 -5.92 3.31 10.08
C GLU A 47 -6.65 4.07 8.96
N GLY A 48 -6.73 5.40 9.06
CA GLY A 48 -7.28 6.24 8.01
C GLY A 48 -6.49 6.14 6.69
N THR A 49 -5.16 6.06 6.77
CA THR A 49 -4.29 5.88 5.60
C THR A 49 -4.50 4.51 4.96
N ARG A 50 -4.59 3.45 5.78
CA ARG A 50 -4.87 2.10 5.30
C ARG A 50 -6.19 2.05 4.52
N LYS A 51 -7.27 2.53 5.12
CA LYS A 51 -8.61 2.56 4.50
C LYS A 51 -8.65 3.42 3.23
N ALA A 52 -7.94 4.55 3.22
CA ALA A 52 -7.84 5.40 2.04
C ALA A 52 -7.17 4.68 0.87
N ILE A 53 -6.05 3.98 1.11
CA ILE A 53 -5.34 3.21 0.08
C ILE A 53 -6.23 2.11 -0.51
N ILE A 54 -6.92 1.34 0.35
CA ILE A 54 -7.86 0.29 -0.08
C ILE A 54 -8.96 0.88 -0.97
N LYS A 55 -9.59 1.97 -0.52
CA LYS A 55 -10.63 2.67 -1.28
C LYS A 55 -10.12 3.18 -2.63
N GLN A 56 -8.93 3.81 -2.65
CA GLN A 56 -8.32 4.33 -3.86
C GLN A 56 -8.00 3.24 -4.88
N LEU A 57 -7.56 2.06 -4.42
CA LEU A 57 -7.34 0.90 -5.28
C LEU A 57 -8.65 0.17 -5.63
N GLY A 58 -9.76 0.50 -4.97
CA GLY A 58 -11.04 -0.19 -5.16
C GLY A 58 -11.03 -1.63 -4.66
N LEU A 59 -10.17 -1.93 -3.68
CA LEU A 59 -10.17 -3.20 -2.97
C LEU A 59 -11.35 -3.23 -1.99
N LYS A 60 -11.81 -4.43 -1.66
CA LYS A 60 -12.76 -4.66 -0.57
C LYS A 60 -11.96 -5.18 0.63
N ASP A 61 -12.19 -4.58 1.78
CA ASP A 61 -11.59 -4.96 3.07
C ASP A 61 -12.67 -5.53 3.99
#